data_AF-A0A1X4NL03-F1
#
_entry.id   AF-A0A1X4NL03-F1
#
_cell.length_a   1.000
_cell.length_b   1.000
_cell.length_c   1.000
_cell.angle_alpha   90.00
_cell.angle_beta   90.00
_cell.angle_gamma   90.00
#
_symmetry.space_group_name_H-M   'P 1'
#
loop_
_entity.id
_entity.type
_entity.pdbx_description
1 polymer ?
#
loop_
_entity_poly.entity_id
_entity_poly.type
_entity_poly.pdbx_seq_one_letter_code
_entity_poly.pdbx_strand_id
1 'polypeptide(L)'
;MGLKKLAEKLADYKERLDLGQTQEIKPNHVEKVLKKLRSKVTELEADISEEDDPDKKERLIRKLSVAIEQVARAEWLLNEIHTEPEPAPSS
;
A
#
# COMPACT_ATOMS: atom_id res chain seq x y z
N MET A 1 -9.01 -10.00 6.05
CA MET A 1 -9.26 -8.72 5.35
C MET A 1 -8.50 -8.77 4.04
N GLY A 2 -9.18 -8.62 2.89
CA GLY A 2 -8.53 -8.74 1.57
C GLY A 2 -7.77 -7.46 1.16
N LEU A 3 -6.73 -7.63 0.34
CA LEU A 3 -5.92 -6.56 -0.27
C LEU A 3 -6.79 -5.43 -0.86
N LYS A 4 -7.92 -5.80 -1.47
CA LYS A 4 -8.88 -4.86 -2.06
C LYS A 4 -9.37 -3.78 -1.07
N LYS A 5 -9.72 -4.18 0.15
CA LYS A 5 -10.21 -3.25 1.18
C LYS A 5 -9.13 -2.31 1.71
N LEU A 6 -7.87 -2.73 1.64
CA LEU A 6 -6.72 -1.89 1.98
C LEU A 6 -6.47 -0.87 0.86
N ALA A 7 -6.55 -1.31 -0.40
CA ALA A 7 -6.43 -0.43 -1.57
C ALA A 7 -7.53 0.62 -1.61
N GLU A 8 -8.79 0.25 -1.34
CA GLU A 8 -9.92 1.18 -1.26
C GLU A 8 -9.69 2.27 -0.20
N LYS A 9 -9.11 1.91 0.96
CA LYS A 9 -8.75 2.89 1.99
C LYS A 9 -7.65 3.84 1.56
N LEU A 10 -6.63 3.34 0.86
CA LEU A 10 -5.54 4.18 0.36
C LEU A 10 -6.04 5.15 -0.72
N ALA A 11 -6.97 4.72 -1.56
CA ALA A 11 -7.63 5.58 -2.54
C ALA A 11 -8.44 6.69 -1.84
N ASP A 12 -9.26 6.34 -0.85
CA ASP A 12 -10.03 7.32 -0.04
C ASP A 12 -9.11 8.36 0.62
N TYR A 13 -8.00 7.93 1.22
CA TYR A 13 -7.05 8.87 1.82
C TYR A 13 -6.35 9.73 0.78
N LYS A 14 -6.00 9.18 -0.40
CA LYS A 14 -5.39 9.98 -1.47
C LYS A 14 -6.35 11.03 -2.01
N GLU A 15 -7.63 10.71 -2.12
CA GLU A 15 -8.67 11.67 -2.51
C GLU A 15 -8.79 12.80 -1.47
N ARG A 16 -8.82 12.48 -0.17
CA ARG A 16 -8.81 13.48 0.90
C ARG A 16 -7.55 14.35 0.88
N LEU A 17 -6.40 13.77 0.54
CA LEU A 17 -5.14 14.50 0.43
C LEU A 17 -5.18 15.50 -0.72
N ASP A 18 -5.71 15.10 -1.89
CA ASP A 18 -5.90 15.95 -3.07
C ASP A 18 -6.87 17.10 -2.79
N LEU A 19 -7.89 16.85 -1.97
CA LEU A 19 -8.83 17.86 -1.47
C LEU A 19 -8.24 18.77 -0.37
N GLY A 20 -6.98 18.58 0.04
CA GLY A 20 -6.33 19.33 1.10
C GLY A 20 -6.84 19.02 2.52
N GLN A 21 -7.58 17.92 2.69
CA GLN A 21 -8.15 17.48 3.97
C GLN A 21 -7.20 16.54 4.73
N THR A 22 -5.89 16.80 4.65
CA THR A 22 -4.84 16.01 5.32
C THR A 22 -5.03 15.92 6.82
N GLN A 23 -5.64 16.92 7.45
CA GLN A 23 -5.95 16.93 8.89
C GLN A 23 -6.93 15.82 9.32
N GLU A 24 -7.74 15.29 8.39
CA GLU A 24 -8.65 14.18 8.65
C GLU A 24 -7.99 12.80 8.46
N ILE A 25 -6.81 12.76 7.82
CA ILE A 25 -6.06 11.53 7.57
C ILE A 25 -5.15 11.25 8.76
N LYS A 26 -5.59 10.36 9.65
CA LYS A 26 -4.75 9.96 10.79
C LYS A 26 -3.59 9.08 10.31
N PRO A 27 -2.31 9.43 10.58
CA PRO A 27 -1.18 8.61 10.16
C PRO A 27 -1.20 7.21 10.74
N ASN A 28 -1.65 7.06 11.98
CA ASN A 28 -1.85 5.76 12.62
C ASN A 28 -2.80 4.82 11.82
N HIS A 29 -3.76 5.37 11.07
CA HIS A 29 -4.60 4.57 10.18
C HIS A 29 -3.81 4.06 8.96
N VAL A 30 -2.95 4.89 8.37
CA VAL A 30 -2.10 4.53 7.23
C VAL A 30 -1.04 3.52 7.68
N GLU A 31 -0.39 3.73 8.83
CA GLU A 31 0.57 2.79 9.41
C GLU A 31 -0.03 1.41 9.66
N LYS A 32 -1.26 1.34 10.17
CA LYS A 32 -1.98 0.06 10.35
C LYS A 32 -2.26 -0.64 9.02
N VAL A 33 -2.56 0.11 7.97
CA VAL A 33 -2.77 -0.43 6.61
C VAL A 33 -1.43 -0.92 6.04
N LEU A 34 -0.37 -0.11 6.17
CA LEU A 34 0.98 -0.44 5.75
C LEU A 34 1.50 -1.72 6.41
N LYS A 35 1.33 -1.85 7.73
CA LYS A 35 1.73 -3.06 8.48
C LYS A 35 1.03 -4.31 7.94
N LYS A 36 -0.27 -4.21 7.63
CA LYS A 36 -1.03 -5.34 7.04
C LYS A 36 -0.59 -5.68 5.64
N LEU A 37 -0.29 -4.67 4.82
CA LEU A 37 0.21 -4.86 3.46
C LEU A 37 1.60 -5.52 3.48
N ARG A 38 2.51 -5.06 4.34
CA ARG A 38 3.83 -5.67 4.53
C ARG A 38 3.73 -7.12 4.99
N SER A 39 2.86 -7.43 5.96
CA SER A 39 2.61 -8.83 6.34
C SER A 39 2.10 -9.66 5.16
N LYS A 40 1.21 -9.10 4.32
CA LYS A 40 0.70 -9.78 3.13
C LYS A 40 1.79 -10.04 2.09
N VAL A 41 2.70 -9.08 1.89
CA VAL A 41 3.86 -9.20 1.00
C VAL A 41 4.73 -10.37 1.46
N THR A 42 5.12 -10.39 2.74
CA THR A 42 5.93 -11.48 3.30
C THR A 42 5.23 -12.84 3.22
N GLU A 43 3.92 -12.90 3.49
CA GLU A 43 3.13 -14.13 3.29
C GLU A 43 3.19 -14.60 1.84
N LEU A 44 3.00 -13.70 0.87
CA LEU A 44 3.02 -14.04 -0.55
C LEU A 44 4.42 -14.45 -1.03
N GLU A 45 5.49 -13.82 -0.54
CA GLU A 45 6.86 -14.19 -0.84
C GLU A 45 7.22 -15.58 -0.31
N ALA A 46 6.72 -15.93 0.89
CA ALA A 46 6.85 -17.27 1.44
C ALA A 46 6.09 -18.30 0.57
N ASP A 47 4.82 -18.03 0.24
CA ASP A 47 3.99 -18.85 -0.65
C ASP A 47 4.69 -19.06 -2.02
N ILE A 48 5.29 -18.01 -2.61
CA ILE A 48 6.04 -18.08 -3.88
C ILE A 48 7.30 -18.94 -3.77
N SER A 49 7.96 -18.92 -2.61
CA SER A 49 9.18 -19.69 -2.36
C SER A 49 8.87 -21.17 -2.14
N GLU A 50 7.73 -21.47 -1.52
CA GLU A 50 7.25 -22.83 -1.25
C GLU A 50 6.44 -23.43 -2.42
N GLU A 51 6.00 -22.62 -3.39
CA GLU A 51 5.26 -23.08 -4.56
C GLU A 51 6.19 -23.53 -5.69
N ASP A 52 6.12 -24.83 -6.00
CA ASP A 52 6.82 -25.47 -7.11
C ASP A 52 6.06 -25.38 -8.44
N ASP A 53 4.74 -25.14 -8.40
CA ASP A 53 3.92 -25.03 -9.60
C ASP A 53 4.08 -23.65 -10.27
N PRO A 54 4.59 -23.57 -11.51
CA PRO A 54 4.90 -22.30 -12.16
C PRO A 54 3.66 -21.45 -12.44
N ASP A 55 2.52 -22.07 -12.77
CA ASP A 55 1.26 -21.37 -13.04
C ASP A 55 0.69 -20.73 -11.77
N LYS A 56 0.72 -21.44 -10.64
CA LYS A 56 0.32 -20.88 -9.35
C LYS A 56 1.31 -19.82 -8.88
N LYS A 57 2.61 -20.05 -9.04
CA LYS A 57 3.66 -19.09 -8.70
C LYS A 57 3.48 -17.78 -9.48
N GLU A 58 3.17 -17.83 -10.77
CA GLU A 58 2.87 -16.65 -11.57
C GLU A 58 1.67 -15.86 -11.01
N ARG A 59 0.60 -16.56 -10.60
CA ARG A 59 -0.57 -15.92 -9.97
C ARG A 59 -0.22 -15.27 -8.63
N LEU A 60 0.65 -15.90 -7.84
CA LEU A 60 1.14 -15.33 -6.58
C LEU A 60 2.03 -14.12 -6.82
N ILE A 61 2.94 -14.15 -7.81
CA ILE A 61 3.78 -13.01 -8.20
C ILE A 61 2.93 -11.82 -8.65
N ARG A 62 1.85 -12.06 -9.41
CA ARG A 62 0.89 -11.01 -9.79
C ARG A 62 0.22 -10.39 -8.56
N LYS A 63 -0.19 -11.21 -7.59
CA LYS A 63 -0.74 -10.73 -6.31
C LYS A 63 0.29 -9.95 -5.49
N LEU A 64 1.53 -10.42 -5.48
CA LEU A 64 2.65 -9.78 -4.79
C LEU A 64 2.93 -8.40 -5.38
N SER A 65 2.98 -8.29 -6.71
CA SER A 65 3.17 -7.00 -7.38
C SER A 65 2.11 -5.98 -6.98
N VAL A 66 0.83 -6.39 -7.00
CA VAL A 66 -0.26 -5.52 -6.53
C VAL A 66 -0.07 -5.14 -5.06
N ALA A 67 0.32 -6.08 -4.19
CA ALA A 67 0.55 -5.79 -2.77
C ALA A 67 1.70 -4.79 -2.57
N ILE A 68 2.81 -4.95 -3.29
CA ILE A 68 3.97 -4.04 -3.26
C ILE A 68 3.58 -2.63 -3.75
N GLU A 69 2.81 -2.52 -4.84
CA GLU A 69 2.30 -1.23 -5.30
C GLU A 69 1.43 -0.54 -4.23
N GLN A 70 0.58 -1.30 -3.52
CA GLN A 70 -0.21 -0.74 -2.42
C GLN A 70 0.66 -0.34 -1.23
N VAL A 71 1.74 -1.08 -0.93
CA VAL A 71 2.74 -0.69 0.09
C VAL A 71 3.36 0.66 -0.27
N ALA A 72 3.88 0.79 -1.49
CA ALA A 72 4.51 2.03 -1.95
C ALA A 72 3.54 3.23 -1.89
N ARG A 73 2.27 3.04 -2.27
CA ARG A 73 1.23 4.08 -2.15
C ARG A 73 0.96 4.45 -0.70
N ALA A 74 0.92 3.48 0.21
CA ALA A 74 0.71 3.71 1.63
C ALA A 74 1.88 4.46 2.27
N GLU A 75 3.12 4.11 1.89
CA GLU A 75 4.33 4.80 2.35
C GLU A 75 4.38 6.24 1.84
N TRP A 76 4.09 6.44 0.55
CA TRP A 76 3.99 7.78 -0.02
C TRP A 76 2.94 8.62 0.71
N LEU A 77 1.73 8.09 0.88
CA LEU A 77 0.67 8.78 1.60
C LEU A 77 1.06 9.11 3.05
N LEU A 78 1.72 8.18 3.75
CA LEU A 78 2.22 8.40 5.11
C LEU A 78 3.25 9.54 5.16
N ASN A 79 4.12 9.62 4.15
CA ASN A 79 5.06 10.72 4.00
C ASN A 79 4.33 12.05 3.77
N GLU A 80 3.39 12.11 2.83
CA GLU A 80 2.65 13.34 2.50
C GLU A 80 1.80 13.88 3.65
N ILE A 81 1.30 13.02 4.55
CA ILE A 81 0.56 13.47 5.74
C ILE A 81 1.46 13.81 6.93
N HIS A 82 2.72 13.36 6.93
CA HIS A 82 3.71 13.67 7.96
C HIS A 82 4.56 14.89 7.63
N THR A 83 4.81 15.10 6.35
CA THR A 83 5.54 16.25 5.82
C THR A 83 4.49 17.27 5.40
N GLU A 84 4.43 18.44 6.06
CA GLU A 84 3.72 19.60 5.50
C GLU A 84 4.12 19.75 4.02
N PRO A 85 3.18 20.07 3.11
CA PRO A 85 3.38 19.91 1.68
C PRO A 85 4.51 20.82 1.17
N GLU A 86 5.72 20.28 1.04
CA GLU A 86 6.76 20.89 0.22
C GLU A 86 6.50 20.41 -1.22
N PRO A 87 6.22 21.33 -2.16
CA PRO A 87 5.73 20.96 -3.49
C PRO A 87 6.78 20.12 -4.21
N ALA A 88 6.31 19.06 -4.88
CA ALA A 88 7.12 18.08 -5.61
C ALA A 88 8.26 18.71 -6.43
N PRO A 89 9.44 18.07 -6.52
CA PRO A 89 10.47 18.52 -7.44
C PRO A 89 9.94 18.43 -8.87
N SER A 90 9.82 19.59 -9.50
CA SER A 90 9.50 19.73 -10.91
C SER A 90 10.52 18.94 -11.73
N SER A 91 10.04 18.02 -12.58
CA SER A 91 10.84 17.38 -13.63
C SER A 91 10.22 17.70 -14.99
#